data_AF-A0A2D7XR36-F1
#
_entry.id   AF-A0A2D7XR36-F1
#
_cell.length_a   1.000
_cell.length_b   1.000
_cell.length_c   1.000
_cell.angle_alpha   90.00
_cell.angle_beta   90.00
_cell.angle_gamma   90.00
#
_symmetry.space_group_name_H-M   'P 1'
#
loop_
_entity.id
_entity.type
_entity.pdbx_description
1 polymer ?
#
loop_
_entity_poly.entity_id
_entity_poly.type
_entity_poly.pdbx_seq_one_letter_code
_entity_poly.pdbx_strand_id
1 'polypeptide(L)'
;MRARDLGFGIAEVQTLLSLVDSNTYSCGEVRDMTLGQLASVRKKIEDLKRLESVLSDMASQCDGGVVPECPIVDALYDFAPEDSSVST
;
A
#
# COMPACT_ATOMS: atom_id res chain seq x y z
N MET A 1 6.60 -21.18 -0.21
CA MET A 1 8.08 -21.03 -0.25
C MET A 1 8.37 -19.70 0.43
N ARG A 2 9.05 -19.71 1.58
CA ARG A 2 9.09 -18.57 2.53
C ARG A 2 9.51 -17.23 1.91
N ALA A 3 10.39 -17.24 0.90
CA ALA A 3 10.81 -16.01 0.22
C ALA A 3 9.65 -15.28 -0.50
N ARG A 4 8.77 -16.02 -1.19
CA ARG A 4 7.59 -15.42 -1.84
C ARG A 4 6.58 -14.88 -0.83
N ASP A 5 6.44 -15.56 0.30
CA ASP A 5 5.55 -15.15 1.40
C ASP A 5 6.02 -13.86 2.06
N LEU A 6 7.34 -13.59 2.04
CA LEU A 6 7.97 -12.35 2.51
C LEU A 6 8.04 -11.26 1.42
N GLY A 7 7.45 -11.50 0.27
CA GLY A 7 7.36 -10.54 -0.83
C GLY A 7 8.63 -10.37 -1.66
N PHE A 8 9.62 -11.26 -1.54
CA PHE A 8 10.76 -11.25 -2.45
C PHE A 8 10.29 -11.50 -3.88
N GLY A 9 10.76 -10.66 -4.81
CA GLY A 9 10.47 -10.78 -6.22
C GLY A 9 11.11 -12.02 -6.84
N ILE A 10 10.63 -12.42 -8.03
CA ILE A 10 11.19 -13.57 -8.76
C ILE A 10 12.69 -13.39 -9.01
N ALA A 11 13.12 -12.17 -9.37
CA ALA A 11 14.53 -11.86 -9.59
C ALA A 11 15.38 -12.05 -8.32
N GLU A 12 14.91 -11.59 -7.16
CA GLU A 12 15.65 -11.72 -5.90
C GLU A 12 15.72 -13.18 -5.43
N VAL A 13 14.65 -13.94 -5.63
CA VAL A 13 14.64 -15.39 -5.36
C VAL A 13 15.62 -16.11 -6.28
N GLN A 14 15.68 -15.74 -7.57
CA GLN A 14 16.66 -16.30 -8.51
C GLN A 14 18.09 -15.96 -8.09
N THR A 15 18.37 -14.70 -7.70
CA THR A 15 19.68 -14.29 -7.19
C THR A 15 20.08 -15.11 -5.95
N LEU A 16 19.16 -15.26 -4.98
CA LEU A 16 19.40 -16.09 -3.79
C LEU A 16 19.72 -17.54 -4.16
N LEU A 17 18.95 -18.14 -5.08
CA LEU A 17 19.19 -19.51 -5.54
C LEU A 17 20.55 -19.63 -6.24
N SER A 18 20.88 -18.72 -7.16
CA SER A 18 22.17 -18.73 -7.86
C SER A 18 23.36 -18.61 -6.91
N LEU A 19 23.25 -17.75 -5.89
CA LEU A 19 24.28 -17.54 -4.87
C LEU A 19 24.49 -18.77 -3.98
N VAL A 20 23.41 -19.50 -3.66
CA VAL A 20 23.47 -20.75 -2.91
C VAL A 20 24.05 -21.87 -3.78
N ASP A 21 23.61 -22.00 -5.02
CA ASP A 21 24.05 -23.04 -5.95
C ASP A 21 25.54 -22.91 -6.30
N SER A 22 26.07 -21.68 -6.37
CA SER A 22 27.50 -21.42 -6.58
C SER A 22 28.34 -21.58 -5.30
N ASN A 23 27.70 -21.70 -4.14
CA ASN A 23 28.34 -21.69 -2.81
C ASN A 23 29.26 -20.46 -2.60
N THR A 24 28.95 -19.34 -3.26
CA THR A 24 29.74 -18.09 -3.22
C THR A 24 29.09 -17.00 -2.38
N TYR A 25 27.97 -17.27 -1.73
CA TYR A 25 27.28 -16.26 -0.94
C TYR A 25 28.02 -15.91 0.34
N SER A 26 28.05 -14.63 0.67
CA SER A 26 28.36 -14.16 2.01
C SER A 26 27.09 -13.87 2.80
N CYS A 27 27.14 -14.02 4.13
CA CYS A 27 26.06 -13.56 5.01
C CYS A 27 25.82 -12.04 4.87
N GLY A 28 26.83 -11.27 4.42
CA GLY A 28 26.72 -9.84 4.15
C GLY A 28 25.78 -9.54 2.99
N GLU A 29 25.98 -10.20 1.84
CA GLU A 29 25.12 -10.00 0.66
C GLU A 29 23.67 -10.41 0.93
N VAL A 30 23.46 -11.55 1.59
CA VAL A 30 22.11 -12.02 1.96
C VAL A 30 21.43 -11.04 2.93
N ARG A 31 22.20 -10.46 3.86
CA ARG A 31 21.72 -9.43 4.79
C ARG A 31 21.30 -8.17 4.02
N ASP A 32 22.11 -7.72 3.07
CA ASP A 32 21.83 -6.50 2.31
C ASP A 32 20.58 -6.66 1.42
N MET A 33 20.42 -7.81 0.76
CA MET A 33 19.17 -8.16 0.05
C MET A 33 17.96 -8.12 0.98
N THR A 34 18.09 -8.71 2.18
CA THR A 34 17.01 -8.73 3.17
C THR A 34 16.67 -7.32 3.67
N LEU A 35 17.66 -6.46 3.88
CA LEU A 35 17.46 -5.07 4.28
C LEU A 35 16.77 -4.26 3.17
N GLY A 36 17.11 -4.50 1.89
CA GLY A 36 16.43 -3.90 0.75
C GLY A 36 14.94 -4.27 0.73
N GLN A 37 14.63 -5.56 0.89
CA GLN A 37 13.24 -6.02 0.94
C GLN A 37 12.49 -5.46 2.16
N LEU A 38 13.13 -5.37 3.32
CA LEU A 38 12.55 -4.75 4.51
C LEU A 38 12.21 -3.27 4.27
N ALA A 39 13.06 -2.52 3.57
CA ALA A 39 12.79 -1.13 3.22
C ALA A 39 11.57 -1.01 2.28
N SER A 40 11.46 -1.91 1.29
CA SER A 40 10.30 -1.98 0.39
C SER A 40 8.99 -2.26 1.15
N VAL A 41 9.01 -3.22 2.08
CA VAL A 41 7.87 -3.53 2.94
C VAL A 41 7.46 -2.33 3.80
N ARG A 42 8.43 -1.65 4.42
CA ARG A 42 8.15 -0.45 5.24
C ARG A 42 7.50 0.66 4.42
N LYS A 43 8.02 0.93 3.22
CA LYS A 43 7.41 1.91 2.31
C LYS A 43 5.97 1.54 1.96
N LYS A 44 5.71 0.27 1.63
CA LYS A 44 4.36 -0.21 1.33
C LYS A 44 3.42 -0.06 2.53
N ILE A 45 3.90 -0.31 3.75
CA ILE A 45 3.11 -0.09 4.98
C ILE A 45 2.77 1.39 5.14
N GLU A 46 3.71 2.31 4.92
CA GLU A 46 3.43 3.75 4.98
C GLU A 46 2.38 4.17 3.96
N ASP A 47 2.51 3.71 2.71
CA ASP A 47 1.55 4.02 1.66
C ASP A 47 0.16 3.44 1.98
N LEU A 48 0.09 2.19 2.47
CA LEU A 48 -1.16 1.56 2.87
C LEU A 48 -1.81 2.26 4.06
N LYS A 49 -1.04 2.74 5.05
CA LYS A 49 -1.57 3.52 6.18
C LYS A 49 -2.17 4.85 5.73
N ARG A 50 -1.57 5.49 4.73
CA ARG A 50 -2.15 6.73 4.15
C ARG A 50 -3.49 6.43 3.48
N LEU A 51 -3.55 5.36 2.68
CA LEU A 51 -4.80 4.93 2.03
C LEU A 51 -5.86 4.52 3.06
N GLU A 52 -5.46 3.78 4.09
CA GLU A 52 -6.33 3.40 5.22
C GLU A 52 -6.94 4.63 5.89
N SER A 53 -6.15 5.68 6.16
CA SER A 53 -6.65 6.91 6.75
C SER A 53 -7.74 7.55 5.88
N VAL A 54 -7.46 7.72 4.58
CA VAL A 54 -8.42 8.33 3.64
C VAL A 54 -9.71 7.51 3.57
N LEU A 55 -9.60 6.18 3.44
CA LEU A 55 -10.77 5.30 3.38
C LEU A 55 -11.56 5.30 4.70
N SER A 56 -10.87 5.38 5.84
CA SER A 56 -11.51 5.48 7.16
C SER A 56 -12.27 6.79 7.33
N ASP A 57 -11.67 7.90 6.89
CA ASP A 57 -12.30 9.22 6.95
C ASP A 57 -13.55 9.27 6.06
N MET A 58 -13.47 8.72 4.84
CA MET A 58 -14.63 8.61 3.94
C MET A 58 -15.73 7.73 4.53
N ALA A 59 -15.38 6.57 5.10
CA ALA A 59 -16.33 5.66 5.72
C ALA A 59 -17.02 6.31 6.94
N SER A 60 -16.31 7.12 7.72
CA SER A 60 -16.86 7.81 8.89
C SER A 60 -17.93 8.85 8.56
N GLN A 61 -17.96 9.34 7.31
CA GLN A 61 -18.92 10.34 6.83
C GLN A 61 -20.21 9.71 6.29
N CYS A 62 -20.29 8.37 6.20
CA CYS A 62 -21.44 7.66 5.68
C CYS A 62 -22.14 6.86 6.77
N ASP A 63 -23.39 7.20 7.06
CA ASP A 63 -24.21 6.50 8.07
C ASP A 63 -24.71 5.11 7.61
N GLY A 64 -24.46 4.73 6.34
CA GLY A 64 -24.84 3.43 5.77
C GLY A 64 -26.35 3.25 5.51
N GLY A 65 -27.14 4.32 5.61
CA GLY A 65 -28.57 4.34 5.34
C GLY A 65 -28.94 4.42 3.86
N VAL A 66 -30.25 4.37 3.58
CA VAL A 66 -30.79 4.72 2.26
C VAL A 66 -30.86 6.24 2.16
N VAL A 67 -29.86 6.84 1.53
CA VAL A 67 -29.75 8.29 1.35
C VAL A 67 -29.75 8.64 -0.14
N PRO A 68 -30.35 9.77 -0.55
CA PRO A 68 -30.31 10.23 -1.94
C PRO A 68 -28.91 10.72 -2.35
N GLU A 69 -28.10 11.16 -1.39
CA GLU A 69 -26.73 11.67 -1.57
C GLU A 69 -25.80 10.91 -0.63
N CYS A 70 -24.71 10.34 -1.15
CA CYS A 70 -23.78 9.50 -0.40
C CYS A 70 -22.41 10.20 -0.34
N PRO A 71 -21.95 10.64 0.86
CA PRO A 71 -20.69 11.37 1.00
C PRO A 71 -19.46 10.61 0.46
N ILE A 72 -19.48 9.27 0.49
CA ILE A 72 -18.42 8.44 -0.12
C ILE A 72 -18.43 8.57 -1.65
N VAL A 73 -19.62 8.55 -2.27
CA VAL A 73 -19.75 8.70 -3.72
C VAL A 73 -19.30 10.10 -4.11
N ASP A 74 -19.74 11.14 -3.40
CA ASP A 74 -19.37 12.52 -3.69
C ASP A 74 -17.85 12.73 -3.62
N ALA A 75 -17.20 12.18 -2.59
CA ALA A 75 -15.75 12.23 -2.42
C ALA A 75 -14.96 11.45 -3.50
N LEU A 76 -15.52 10.37 -4.06
CA LEU A 76 -14.87 9.61 -5.14
C LEU A 76 -15.04 10.23 -6.52
N TYR A 77 -16.14 10.94 -6.73
CA TYR A 77 -16.48 11.57 -8.01
C TYR A 77 -16.13 13.06 -8.07
N ASP A 78 -15.53 13.59 -7.00
CA ASP A 78 -15.12 15.00 -6.88
C ASP A 78 -16.30 15.97 -7.15
N PHE A 79 -17.51 15.55 -6.74
CA PHE A 79 -18.66 16.45 -6.65
C PHE A 79 -18.42 17.34 -5.44
N ALA A 80 -17.46 18.26 -5.57
CA ALA A 80 -17.39 19.40 -4.66
C ALA A 80 -18.78 20.05 -4.70
N PRO A 81 -19.46 20.24 -3.56
CA PRO A 81 -20.66 21.04 -3.55
C PRO A 81 -20.23 22.43 -4.03
N GLU A 82 -20.68 22.81 -5.23
CA GLU A 82 -20.63 24.22 -5.61
C GLU A 82 -21.28 24.99 -4.47
N ASP A 83 -20.50 25.89 -3.88
CA ASP A 83 -20.91 26.78 -2.81
C ASP A 83 -22.35 27.23 -3.06
N SER A 84 -23.25 26.85 -2.14
CA SER A 84 -24.48 27.60 -1.88
C SER A 84 -24.08 28.99 -1.35
N SER A 85 -23.47 29.79 -2.21
CA SER A 85 -23.36 31.23 -2.06
C SER A 85 -24.73 31.80 -2.39
N VAL A 86 -25.53 31.94 -1.33
CA VAL A 86 -26.59 32.94 -1.26
C VAL A 86 -26.04 34.26 -1.80
N SER A 87 -26.59 34.76 -2.91
CA SER A 87 -26.60 36.18 -3.29
C SER A 87 -27.54 36.45 -4.47
N THR A 88 -28.83 36.62 -4.18
CA THR A 88 -29.67 37.81 -4.45
C THR A 88 -31.13 37.44 -4.26
#